data_AF-A0A2P6Q9T1-F1
#
_entry.id   AF-A0A2P6Q9T1-F1
#
_cell.length_a   1.000
_cell.length_b   1.000
_cell.length_c   1.000
_cell.angle_alpha   90.00
_cell.angle_beta   90.00
_cell.angle_gamma   90.00
#
_symmetry.space_group_name_H-M   'P 1'
#
loop_
_entity.id
_entity.type
_entity.pdbx_description
1 polymer ?
#
loop_
_entity_poly.entity_id
_entity_poly.type
_entity_poly.pdbx_seq_one_letter_code
_entity_poly.pdbx_strand_id
1 'polypeptide(L)'
;MAMEIAPTCLMSFTLILVQSVNFVPLVYGAPPLSEAKALLAFKERLMDPQNVLQSWDANIITPYSTWFGIRCNQDNKVFAVDLRGQSYMEI
;
A
#
# COMPACT_ATOMS: atom_id res chain seq x y z
N MET A 1 -49.44 10.72 19.44
CA MET A 1 -48.31 11.55 18.98
C MET A 1 -47.62 10.76 17.88
N ALA A 2 -48.08 10.93 16.63
CA ALA A 2 -47.44 10.29 15.49
C ALA A 2 -46.20 11.10 15.12
N MET A 3 -45.05 10.46 15.11
CA MET A 3 -43.81 11.06 14.64
C MET A 3 -43.86 11.08 13.10
N GLU A 4 -44.32 12.18 12.52
CA GLU A 4 -44.20 12.37 11.08
C GLU A 4 -42.72 12.62 10.78
N ILE A 5 -42.02 11.60 10.26
CA ILE A 5 -40.66 11.76 9.77
C ILE A 5 -40.75 12.75 8.60
N ALA A 6 -40.21 13.96 8.79
CA ALA A 6 -40.29 15.00 7.78
C ALA A 6 -39.74 14.46 6.44
N PRO A 7 -40.42 14.68 5.30
CA PRO A 7 -40.01 14.15 4.00
C PRO A 7 -38.62 14.63 3.57
N THR A 8 -38.16 15.75 4.14
CA THR A 8 -36.79 16.27 4.01
C THR A 8 -35.74 15.34 4.63
N CYS A 9 -36.03 14.72 5.77
CA CYS A 9 -35.14 13.74 6.39
C CYS A 9 -34.95 12.55 5.47
N LEU A 10 -36.03 12.00 4.91
CA LEU A 10 -35.98 10.85 4.00
C LEU A 10 -35.16 11.18 2.74
N MET A 11 -35.32 12.37 2.17
CA MET A 11 -34.51 12.84 1.04
C MET A 11 -33.01 12.89 1.39
N SER A 12 -32.66 13.46 2.55
CA SER A 12 -31.26 13.51 3.00
C SER A 12 -30.66 12.13 3.25
N PHE A 13 -31.42 11.18 3.82
CA PHE A 13 -30.99 9.80 4.00
C PHE A 13 -30.72 9.10 2.66
N THR A 14 -31.62 9.27 1.68
CA THR A 14 -31.41 8.66 0.35
C THR A 14 -30.19 9.21 -0.37
N LEU A 15 -29.92 10.52 -0.24
CA LEU A 15 -28.74 11.15 -0.84
C LEU A 15 -27.44 10.61 -0.23
N ILE A 16 -27.38 10.48 1.10
CA ILE A 16 -26.22 9.92 1.81
C ILE A 16 -25.97 8.47 1.38
N LEU A 17 -27.04 7.66 1.27
CA LEU A 17 -26.92 6.27 0.84
C LEU A 17 -26.40 6.18 -0.60
N VAL A 18 -26.92 6.97 -1.53
CA VAL A 18 -26.46 6.97 -2.93
C VAL A 18 -25.00 7.42 -3.02
N GLN A 19 -24.59 8.46 -2.30
CA GLN A 19 -23.21 8.92 -2.29
C GLN A 19 -22.25 7.87 -1.70
N SER A 20 -22.68 7.15 -0.65
CA SER A 20 -21.87 6.10 -0.05
C SER A 20 -21.63 4.93 -1.01
N VAL A 21 -22.67 4.46 -1.71
CA VAL A 21 -22.59 3.33 -2.66
C VAL A 21 -21.69 3.65 -3.85
N ASN A 22 -21.71 4.89 -4.35
CA ASN A 22 -20.82 5.31 -5.44
C ASN A 22 -19.34 5.39 -5.03
N PHE A 23 -19.04 5.50 -3.73
CA PHE A 23 -17.66 5.56 -3.22
C PHE A 23 -17.07 4.17 -2.94
N VAL A 24 -17.91 3.14 -2.77
CA VAL A 24 -17.49 1.75 -2.51
C VAL A 24 -16.57 1.20 -3.63
N PRO A 25 -16.88 1.31 -4.93
CA PRO A 25 -15.99 0.78 -5.98
C PRO A 25 -14.61 1.42 -6.01
N LEU A 26 -14.47 2.68 -5.60
CA LEU A 26 -13.18 3.37 -5.55
C LEU A 26 -12.29 2.87 -4.42
N VAL A 27 -12.90 2.52 -3.28
CA VAL A 27 -12.18 2.04 -2.10
C VAL A 27 -11.87 0.54 -2.21
N TYR A 28 -12.81 -0.27 -2.70
CA TYR A 28 -12.68 -1.72 -2.79
C TYR A 28 -12.14 -2.22 -4.13
N GLY A 29 -12.15 -1.39 -5.18
CA GLY A 29 -11.56 -1.72 -6.49
C GLY A 29 -10.07 -1.44 -6.56
N ALA A 30 -9.49 -0.73 -5.58
CA ALA A 30 -8.05 -0.63 -5.45
C ALA A 30 -7.50 -2.00 -5.04
N PRO A 31 -6.60 -2.62 -5.82
CA PRO A 31 -5.94 -3.84 -5.38
C PRO A 31 -5.26 -3.54 -4.04
N PRO A 32 -5.37 -4.44 -3.04
CA PRO A 32 -4.70 -4.25 -1.76
C PRO A 32 -3.24 -3.91 -2.02
N LEU A 33 -2.73 -2.86 -1.36
CA LEU A 33 -1.36 -2.41 -1.58
C LEU A 33 -0.42 -3.57 -1.23
N SER A 34 0.09 -4.25 -2.25
CA SER A 34 1.01 -5.36 -2.04
C SER A 34 2.29 -4.85 -1.39
N GLU A 35 2.94 -5.68 -0.58
CA GLU A 35 4.21 -5.32 0.07
C GLU A 35 5.25 -4.86 -0.97
N ALA A 36 5.28 -5.53 -2.12
CA ALA A 36 6.09 -5.14 -3.27
C ALA A 36 5.76 -3.71 -3.77
N LYS A 37 4.47 -3.35 -3.88
CA LYS A 37 4.05 -2.02 -4.33
C LYS A 37 4.38 -0.92 -3.32
N ALA A 38 4.27 -1.22 -2.02
CA ALA A 38 4.70 -0.31 -0.96
C ALA A 38 6.21 -0.04 -1.00
N LEU A 39 7.01 -1.09 -1.21
CA LEU A 39 8.46 -1.00 -1.33
C LEU A 39 8.92 -0.29 -2.61
N LEU A 40 8.26 -0.51 -3.75
CA LEU A 40 8.54 0.24 -4.98
C LEU A 40 8.20 1.72 -4.84
N ALA A 41 7.05 2.04 -4.22
CA ALA A 41 6.71 3.42 -3.89
C ALA A 41 7.74 4.07 -2.94
N PHE A 42 8.31 3.29 -2.02
CA PHE A 42 9.41 3.74 -1.17
C PHE A 42 10.69 4.03 -1.97
N LYS A 43 11.09 3.14 -2.91
CA LYS A 43 12.21 3.35 -3.83
C LYS A 43 12.07 4.64 -4.64
N GLU A 44 10.87 4.91 -5.20
CA GLU A 44 10.60 6.12 -5.99
C GLU A 44 10.76 7.43 -5.21
N ARG A 45 10.68 7.37 -3.88
CA ARG A 45 10.80 8.54 -3.00
C ARG A 45 12.21 8.77 -2.47
N LEU A 46 13.14 7.85 -2.72
CA LEU A 46 14.53 7.97 -2.31
C LEU A 46 15.42 8.41 -3.46
N MET A 47 16.34 9.34 -3.18
CA MET A 47 17.49 9.55 -4.04
C MET A 47 18.48 8.42 -3.80
N ASP A 48 18.67 7.57 -4.80
CA ASP A 48 19.57 6.41 -4.75
C ASP A 48 20.80 6.61 -5.67
N PRO A 49 21.75 7.48 -5.30
CA PRO A 49 22.91 7.78 -6.15
C PRO A 49 23.88 6.60 -6.30
N GLN A 50 23.79 5.60 -5.43
CA GLN A 50 24.65 4.41 -5.43
C GLN A 50 23.94 3.18 -6.02
N ASN A 51 22.70 3.33 -6.47
CA ASN A 51 21.89 2.25 -7.04
C ASN A 51 21.75 1.03 -6.10
N VAL A 52 21.69 1.27 -4.79
CA VAL A 52 21.54 0.22 -3.77
C VAL A 52 20.22 -0.54 -3.96
N LEU A 53 19.18 0.13 -4.44
CA LEU A 53 17.84 -0.43 -4.67
C LEU A 53 17.68 -0.98 -6.10
N GLN A 54 18.76 -1.22 -6.84
CA GLN A 54 18.70 -1.74 -8.21
C GLN A 54 17.89 -3.05 -8.30
N SER A 55 18.07 -3.95 -7.35
CA SER A 55 17.41 -5.26 -7.30
C SER A 55 15.90 -5.20 -7.08
N TRP A 56 15.37 -4.05 -6.66
CA TRP A 56 13.94 -3.85 -6.44
C TRP A 56 13.25 -3.56 -7.79
N ASP A 57 12.87 -4.63 -8.47
CA ASP A 57 12.25 -4.59 -9.80
C ASP A 57 10.78 -5.08 -9.75
N ALA A 58 9.88 -4.26 -10.29
CA ALA A 58 8.45 -4.53 -10.38
C ALA A 58 8.08 -5.74 -11.26
N ASN A 59 8.98 -6.14 -12.16
CA ASN A 59 8.79 -7.28 -13.06
C ASN A 59 9.09 -8.63 -12.39
N ILE A 60 9.72 -8.63 -11.21
CA ILE A 60 9.98 -9.84 -10.44
C ILE A 60 8.68 -10.20 -9.71
N ILE A 61 7.86 -11.01 -10.38
CA ILE A 61 6.60 -11.55 -9.86
C ILE A 61 6.91 -12.58 -8.77
N THR A 62 7.21 -12.10 -7.57
CA THR A 62 7.35 -12.88 -6.33
C THR A 62 8.35 -14.06 -6.35
N PRO A 63 9.24 -14.17 -5.35
CA PRO A 63 9.23 -13.42 -4.11
C PRO A 63 10.15 -12.19 -4.17
N TYR A 64 9.63 -11.02 -3.79
CA TYR A 64 10.37 -9.79 -3.49
C TYR A 64 11.39 -9.96 -2.35
N SER A 65 11.46 -11.14 -1.72
CA SER A 65 12.49 -11.52 -0.75
C SER A 65 13.90 -11.57 -1.35
N THR A 66 14.02 -11.61 -2.69
CA THR A 66 15.32 -11.55 -3.39
C THR A 66 15.87 -10.13 -3.50
N TRP A 67 15.05 -9.12 -3.17
CA TRP A 67 15.47 -7.73 -3.19
C TRP A 67 16.48 -7.45 -2.07
N PHE A 68 17.50 -6.66 -2.41
CA PHE A 68 18.55 -6.29 -1.47
C PHE A 68 17.95 -5.65 -0.21
N GLY A 69 18.40 -6.11 0.95
CA GLY A 69 17.99 -5.56 2.23
C GLY A 69 16.61 -5.98 2.72
N ILE A 70 15.79 -6.67 1.91
CA ILE A 70 14.47 -7.15 2.35
C ILE A 70 14.65 -8.39 3.23
N ARG A 71 14.05 -8.37 4.43
CA ARG A 71 13.94 -9.55 5.29
C ARG A 71 12.48 -9.97 5.41
N CYS A 72 12.23 -11.23 5.05
CA CYS A 72 10.92 -11.86 5.12
C CYS A 72 10.86 -12.90 6.25
N ASN A 73 9.68 -13.07 6.85
CA ASN A 73 9.40 -14.15 7.78
C ASN A 73 9.18 -15.48 7.04
N GLN A 74 8.81 -16.55 7.76
CA GLN A 74 8.56 -17.87 7.18
C GLN A 74 7.38 -17.90 6.17
N ASP A 75 6.46 -16.95 6.27
CA ASP A 75 5.31 -16.79 5.37
C ASP A 75 5.62 -15.86 4.18
N ASN A 76 6.89 -15.56 3.92
CA ASN A 76 7.38 -14.60 2.92
C ASN A 76 6.92 -13.14 3.13
N LYS A 77 6.44 -12.79 4.34
CA LYS A 77 6.01 -11.43 4.68
C LYS A 77 7.19 -10.56 5.09
N VAL A 78 7.29 -9.37 4.52
CA VAL A 78 8.35 -8.41 4.87
C VAL A 78 8.17 -7.95 6.32
N PHE A 79 9.24 -8.04 7.12
CA PHE A 79 9.25 -7.52 8.49
C PHE A 79 10.39 -6.52 8.75
N ALA A 80 11.40 -6.44 7.88
CA ALA A 80 12.47 -5.46 7.99
C ALA A 80 13.09 -5.14 6.62
N VAL A 81 13.65 -3.93 6.52
CA VAL A 81 14.44 -3.44 5.39
C VAL A 81 15.77 -2.91 5.92
N ASP A 82 16.90 -3.45 5.45
CA ASP A 82 18.26 -3.01 5.80
C ASP A 82 18.98 -2.46 4.56
N LEU A 83 19.18 -1.14 4.52
CA LEU A 83 19.79 -0.42 3.40
C LEU A 83 21.17 0.12 3.71
N ARG A 84 21.85 -0.42 4.73
CA ARG A 84 23.22 -0.03 5.02
C ARG A 84 24.08 -0.39 3.81
N GLY A 85 24.64 0.63 3.14
CA GLY A 85 25.61 0.44 2.08
C GLY A 85 26.81 -0.36 2.60
N GLN A 86 27.43 -1.20 1.76
CA GLN A 86 28.70 -1.86 2.07
C GLN A 86 29.79 -0.81 2.28
N SER A 87 29.82 -0.24 3.47
CA SER A 87 30.75 0.80 3.88
C SER A 87 31.06 0.60 5.35
N TYR A 88 31.33 -0.65 5.73
CA TYR A 88 32.22 -1.05 6.83
C TYR A 88 32.26 -2.59 6.94
N MET A 89 33.03 -3.23 6.05
CA MET A 89 33.66 -4.53 6.33
C MET A 89 35.12 -4.51 5.83
N GLU A 90 35.80 -3.38 5.97
CA GLU A 90 37.22 -3.41 6.32
C GLU A 90 37.26 -3.05 7.81
N ILE A 91 37.26 -4.06 8.69
CA ILE A 91 38.39 -4.50 9.54
C ILE A 91 38.01 -5.87 10.12
#